data_AF-A0A833XV74-F1
#
_entry.id   AF-A0A833XV74-F1
#
_cell.length_a   1.000
_cell.length_b   1.000
_cell.length_c   1.000
_cell.angle_alpha   90.00
_cell.angle_beta   90.00
_cell.angle_gamma   90.00
#
_symmetry.space_group_name_H-M   'P 1'
#
loop_
_entity.id
_entity.type
_entity.pdbx_description
1 polymer ?
#
loop_
_entity_poly.entity_id
_entity_poly.type
_entity_poly.pdbx_seq_one_letter_code
_entity_poly.pdbx_strand_id
1 'polypeptide(L)'
;MDRRLLWDELAGVYSWWDLPWCIGGDFNVTRFPSESFGNRRLRPAMSDFSECIFELNLVDLPMVGGLEGFVDRVKQWWSSYHFQGTPSFILAGKLKALKQDLKLWNRQSFGDIGEQKKTKTREIAEMDRIQESRSLSQDEMIKKLELVVDLERIILLEEISWRQKSRALWL
;
A
#
# COMPACT_ATOMS: atom_id res chain seq x y z
N MET A 1 -11.87 -12.16 -22.65
CA MET A 1 -12.82 -11.09 -22.31
C MET A 1 -12.38 -9.82 -23.00
N ASP A 2 -13.31 -9.14 -23.67
CA ASP A 2 -13.07 -7.80 -24.21
C ASP A 2 -12.99 -6.82 -23.02
N ARG A 3 -11.97 -5.96 -22.99
CA ARG A 3 -11.77 -5.03 -21.86
C ARG A 3 -12.88 -3.99 -21.78
N ARG A 4 -13.50 -3.66 -22.92
CA ARG A 4 -14.62 -2.72 -22.98
C ARG A 4 -15.84 -3.26 -22.24
N LEU A 5 -16.14 -4.54 -22.40
CA LEU A 5 -17.23 -5.20 -21.67
C LEU A 5 -17.02 -5.16 -20.14
N LEU A 6 -15.77 -5.31 -19.68
CA LEU A 6 -15.45 -5.18 -18.25
C LEU A 6 -15.75 -3.76 -17.72
N TRP A 7 -15.41 -2.73 -18.49
CA TRP A 7 -15.67 -1.34 -18.11
C TRP A 7 -17.17 -1.03 -18.10
N ASP A 8 -17.92 -1.53 -19.08
CA ASP A 8 -19.37 -1.38 -19.14
C ASP A 8 -20.06 -2.07 -17.94
N GLU A 9 -19.59 -3.26 -17.55
CA GLU A 9 -20.10 -3.95 -16.35
C GLU A 9 -19.82 -3.16 -15.07
N LEU A 10 -18.62 -2.59 -14.94
CA LEU A 10 -18.25 -1.76 -13.78
C LEU A 10 -19.05 -0.46 -13.70
N ALA A 11 -19.31 0.19 -14.83
CA ALA A 11 -20.21 1.34 -14.91
C ALA A 11 -21.64 0.96 -14.51
N GLY A 12 -22.10 -0.23 -14.92
CA GLY A 12 -23.37 -0.79 -14.47
C GLY A 12 -23.44 -0.96 -12.95
N VAL A 13 -22.43 -1.57 -12.34
CA VAL A 13 -22.33 -1.74 -10.88
C VAL A 13 -22.32 -0.39 -10.15
N TYR A 14 -21.54 0.57 -10.64
CA TYR A 14 -21.50 1.93 -10.08
C TYR A 14 -22.88 2.59 -10.07
N SER A 15 -23.64 2.45 -11.17
CA SER A 15 -24.99 3.04 -11.25
C SER A 15 -26.01 2.43 -10.28
N TRP A 16 -25.75 1.21 -9.78
CA TRP A 16 -26.66 0.48 -8.90
C TRP A 16 -26.33 0.65 -7.42
N TRP A 17 -25.07 0.92 -7.08
CA TRP A 17 -24.60 1.04 -5.70
C TRP A 17 -24.37 2.52 -5.37
N ASP A 18 -25.36 3.15 -4.73
CA ASP A 18 -25.30 4.55 -4.28
C ASP A 18 -24.43 4.71 -3.01
N LEU A 19 -23.25 4.08 -3.00
CA LEU A 19 -22.29 4.05 -1.90
C LEU A 19 -20.86 4.24 -2.41
N PRO A 20 -19.94 4.74 -1.56
CA PRO A 20 -18.51 4.78 -1.89
C PRO A 20 -17.98 3.38 -2.20
N TRP A 21 -17.24 3.24 -3.29
CA TRP A 21 -16.69 1.96 -3.76
C TRP A 21 -15.23 2.11 -4.18
N CYS A 22 -14.50 1.00 -4.18
CA CYS A 22 -13.12 0.96 -4.69
C CYS A 22 -12.95 -0.27 -5.58
N ILE A 23 -12.06 -0.18 -6.57
CA ILE A 23 -11.71 -1.28 -7.45
C ILE A 23 -10.20 -1.55 -7.36
N GLY A 24 -9.83 -2.83 -7.23
CA GLY A 24 -8.42 -3.24 -7.12
C GLY A 24 -8.18 -4.54 -7.86
N GLY A 25 -7.09 -4.60 -8.62
CA GLY A 25 -6.72 -5.79 -9.41
C GLY A 25 -5.48 -5.54 -10.27
N ASP A 26 -4.98 -6.61 -10.90
CA ASP A 26 -3.97 -6.50 -11.95
C ASP A 26 -4.66 -6.30 -13.30
N PHE A 27 -4.80 -5.04 -13.70
CA PHE A 27 -5.43 -4.65 -14.96
C PHE A 27 -4.53 -4.91 -16.19
N ASN A 28 -3.25 -5.28 -15.97
CA ASN A 28 -2.25 -5.49 -17.01
C ASN A 28 -2.18 -4.35 -18.05
N VAL A 29 -2.41 -3.12 -17.57
CA VAL A 29 -2.43 -1.88 -18.34
C VAL A 29 -1.85 -0.78 -17.47
N THR A 30 -1.04 0.09 -18.05
CA THR A 30 -0.51 1.29 -17.39
C THR A 30 -1.35 2.49 -17.82
N ARG A 31 -1.55 3.47 -16.95
CA ARG A 31 -2.25 4.72 -17.26
C ARG A 31 -1.37 5.66 -18.07
N PHE A 32 -0.11 5.77 -17.68
CA PHE A 32 0.86 6.65 -18.33
C PHE A 32 1.97 5.85 -19.01
N PRO A 33 2.46 6.28 -20.19
CA PRO A 33 3.59 5.62 -20.83
C PRO A 33 4.87 5.63 -19.98
N SER A 34 4.99 6.56 -19.02
CA SER A 34 6.10 6.65 -18.07
C SER A 34 6.14 5.50 -17.05
N GLU A 35 5.02 4.81 -16.82
CA GLU A 35 4.92 3.68 -15.90
C GLU A 35 5.44 2.38 -16.51
N SER A 36 5.58 2.32 -17.84
CA SER A 36 6.12 1.16 -18.53
C SER A 36 7.65 1.21 -18.59
N PHE A 37 8.30 0.17 -18.05
CA PHE A 37 9.75 0.03 -18.15
C PHE A 37 10.15 -0.27 -19.60
N GLY A 38 10.71 0.74 -20.30
CA GLY A 38 11.33 0.60 -21.61
C GLY A 38 10.45 0.93 -22.83
N ASN A 39 9.12 1.00 -22.70
CA ASN A 39 8.24 1.28 -23.85
C ASN A 39 7.26 2.43 -23.56
N ARG A 40 7.70 3.66 -23.89
CA ARG A 40 6.94 4.91 -23.67
C ARG A 40 5.95 5.26 -24.80
N ARG A 41 5.57 4.29 -25.64
CA ARG A 41 4.57 4.54 -26.70
C ARG A 41 3.17 4.59 -26.09
N LEU A 42 2.39 5.59 -26.50
CA LEU A 42 0.96 5.65 -26.24
C LEU A 42 0.27 4.45 -26.89
N ARG A 43 -0.51 3.70 -26.12
CA ARG A 43 -1.33 2.58 -26.59
C ARG A 43 -2.81 2.95 -26.41
N PRO A 44 -3.70 2.54 -27.33
CA PRO A 44 -5.14 2.76 -27.16
C PRO A 44 -5.68 2.24 -25.82
N ALA A 45 -5.14 1.13 -25.32
CA ALA A 45 -5.53 0.60 -24.01
C ALA A 45 -5.22 1.53 -22.82
N MET A 46 -4.27 2.47 -22.95
CA MET A 46 -3.95 3.46 -21.92
C MET A 46 -4.98 4.60 -21.90
N SER A 47 -5.44 5.03 -23.09
CA SER A 47 -6.51 6.03 -23.21
C SER A 47 -7.84 5.47 -22.72
N ASP A 48 -8.21 4.25 -23.15
CA ASP A 48 -9.44 3.59 -22.73
C ASP A 48 -9.48 3.41 -21.20
N PHE A 49 -8.32 3.11 -20.58
CA PHE A 49 -8.22 2.98 -19.12
C PHE A 49 -8.32 4.33 -18.40
N SER A 50 -7.73 5.39 -18.97
CA SER A 50 -7.82 6.75 -18.41
C SER A 50 -9.25 7.30 -18.49
N GLU A 51 -9.95 7.01 -19.58
CA GLU A 51 -11.35 7.36 -19.79
C GLU A 51 -12.25 6.64 -18.79
N CYS A 52 -12.05 5.33 -18.59
CA CYS A 52 -12.79 4.56 -17.58
C CYS A 52 -12.59 5.12 -16.15
N ILE A 53 -11.36 5.47 -15.76
CA ILE A 53 -11.09 6.09 -14.45
C ILE A 53 -11.85 7.41 -14.31
N PHE A 54 -11.88 8.22 -15.37
CA PHE A 54 -12.58 9.50 -15.38
C PHE A 54 -14.11 9.33 -15.31
N GLU A 55 -14.69 8.45 -16.13
CA GLU A 55 -16.13 8.21 -16.18
C GLU A 55 -16.69 7.66 -14.86
N LEU A 56 -15.92 6.81 -14.20
CA LEU A 56 -16.28 6.22 -12.91
C LEU A 56 -15.93 7.13 -11.72
N ASN A 57 -15.41 8.33 -12.00
CA ASN A 57 -14.92 9.30 -11.01
C ASN A 57 -13.96 8.66 -9.98
N LEU A 58 -13.12 7.74 -10.44
CA LEU A 58 -12.19 6.98 -9.61
C LEU A 58 -10.95 7.84 -9.31
N VAL A 59 -10.55 7.83 -8.05
CA VAL A 59 -9.28 8.42 -7.61
C VAL A 59 -8.23 7.31 -7.57
N ASP A 60 -7.13 7.52 -8.29
CA ASP A 60 -5.97 6.64 -8.23
C ASP A 60 -5.32 6.78 -6.85
N LEU A 61 -5.45 5.74 -6.02
CA LEU A 61 -4.81 5.70 -4.71
C LEU A 61 -3.32 5.47 -4.94
N PRO A 62 -2.43 6.39 -4.53
CA PRO A 62 -1.01 6.16 -4.66
C PRO A 62 -0.67 4.83 -3.98
N MET A 63 0.05 3.96 -4.68
CA MET A 63 0.63 2.77 -4.05
C MET A 63 1.68 3.22 -3.02
N VAL A 64 1.22 3.61 -1.84
CA VAL A 64 2.06 3.87 -0.67
C VAL A 64 2.52 2.50 -0.17
N GLY A 65 3.60 2.00 -0.77
CA GLY A 65 4.11 0.66 -0.49
C GLY A 65 5.48 0.38 -1.09
N GLY A 66 5.85 1.07 -2.17
CA GLY A 66 7.26 1.18 -2.56
C GLY A 66 7.93 2.21 -1.68
N LEU A 67 8.57 1.79 -0.58
CA LEU A 67 9.48 2.66 0.17
C LEU A 67 10.46 3.29 -0.83
N GLU A 68 10.51 4.62 -0.88
CA GLU A 68 11.51 5.32 -1.69
C GLU A 68 12.91 4.76 -1.35
N GLY A 69 13.69 4.45 -2.39
CA GLY A 69 14.99 3.81 -2.24
C GLY A 69 14.97 2.29 -1.99
N PHE A 70 13.82 1.60 -2.07
CA PHE A 70 13.76 0.13 -2.01
C PHE A 70 14.71 -0.53 -3.00
N VAL A 71 14.62 -0.13 -4.28
CA VAL A 71 15.42 -0.71 -5.36
C VAL A 71 16.91 -0.45 -5.13
N ASP A 72 17.27 0.76 -4.71
CA ASP A 72 18.66 1.13 -4.47
C ASP A 72 19.25 0.37 -3.28
N ARG A 73 18.47 0.20 -2.21
CA ARG A 73 18.85 -0.59 -1.03
C ARG A 73 19.02 -2.07 -1.36
N VAL A 74 18.11 -2.66 -2.12
CA VAL A 74 18.23 -4.05 -2.59
C VAL A 74 19.47 -4.24 -3.46
N LYS A 75 19.75 -3.30 -4.38
CA LYS A 75 20.97 -3.33 -5.21
C LYS A 75 22.24 -3.25 -4.36
N GLN A 76 22.26 -2.37 -3.35
CA GLN A 76 23.39 -2.22 -2.44
C GLN A 76 23.68 -3.52 -1.69
N TRP A 77 22.66 -4.13 -1.09
CA TRP A 77 22.80 -5.42 -0.40
C TRP A 77 23.20 -6.56 -1.35
N TRP A 78 22.58 -6.64 -2.52
CA TRP A 78 22.88 -7.69 -3.48
C TRP A 78 24.35 -7.69 -3.94
N SER A 79 24.92 -6.48 -4.05
CA SER A 79 26.31 -6.25 -4.44
C SER A 79 27.29 -6.53 -3.28
N SER A 80 26.87 -6.37 -2.03
CA SER A 80 27.71 -6.64 -0.86
C SER A 80 27.80 -8.13 -0.52
N TYR A 81 26.82 -8.94 -0.91
CA TYR A 81 26.81 -10.37 -0.66
C TYR A 81 27.87 -11.13 -1.47
N HIS A 82 28.77 -11.80 -0.77
CA HIS A 82 29.80 -12.68 -1.35
C HIS A 82 29.61 -14.10 -0.84
N PHE A 83 29.39 -15.02 -1.78
CA PHE A 83 29.26 -16.45 -1.51
C PHE A 83 30.15 -17.22 -2.50
N GLN A 84 30.70 -18.34 -2.06
CA GLN A 84 31.52 -19.23 -2.88
C GLN A 84 30.82 -20.58 -3.05
N GLY A 85 30.98 -21.23 -4.20
CA GLY A 85 30.36 -22.51 -4.50
C GLY A 85 29.75 -22.54 -5.91
N THR A 86 28.85 -23.48 -6.13
CA THR A 86 28.13 -23.57 -7.42
C THR A 86 27.25 -22.34 -7.63
N PRO A 87 26.97 -21.94 -8.88
CA PRO A 87 26.08 -20.81 -9.17
C PRO A 87 24.73 -20.89 -8.45
N SER A 88 24.14 -22.09 -8.38
CA SER A 88 22.89 -22.35 -7.66
C SER A 88 23.02 -22.11 -6.15
N PHE A 89 24.15 -22.51 -5.55
CA PHE A 89 24.43 -22.28 -4.13
C PHE A 89 24.62 -20.79 -3.83
N ILE A 90 25.36 -20.08 -4.68
CA ILE A 90 25.58 -18.63 -4.57
C ILE A 90 24.25 -17.89 -4.63
N LEU A 91 23.39 -18.22 -5.61
CA LEU A 91 22.07 -17.61 -5.76
C LEU A 91 21.19 -17.86 -4.53
N ALA A 92 21.11 -19.12 -4.07
CA ALA A 92 20.33 -19.48 -2.89
C ALA A 92 20.83 -18.75 -1.63
N GLY A 93 22.15 -18.63 -1.46
CA GLY A 93 22.79 -17.87 -0.39
C GLY A 93 22.41 -16.39 -0.42
N LYS A 94 22.52 -15.75 -1.58
CA LYS A 94 22.14 -14.34 -1.77
C LYS A 94 20.65 -14.09 -1.49
N LEU A 95 19.77 -14.95 -1.98
CA LEU A 95 18.33 -14.83 -1.71
C LEU A 95 18.00 -15.01 -0.22
N LYS A 96 18.69 -15.93 0.45
CA LYS A 96 18.50 -16.15 1.90
C LYS A 96 18.97 -14.95 2.71
N ALA A 97 20.12 -14.36 2.38
CA ALA A 97 20.63 -13.14 3.00
C ALA A 97 19.68 -11.96 2.75
N LEU A 98 19.28 -11.74 1.48
CA LEU A 98 18.35 -10.69 1.10
C LEU A 98 17.03 -10.77 1.86
N LYS A 99 16.47 -11.97 2.01
CA LYS A 99 15.24 -12.19 2.78
C LYS A 99 15.38 -11.74 4.25
N GLN A 100 16.54 -11.95 4.87
CA GLN A 100 16.77 -11.55 6.26
C GLN A 100 16.88 -10.03 6.38
N ASP A 101 17.65 -9.39 5.50
CA ASP A 101 17.83 -7.94 5.52
C ASP A 101 16.51 -7.22 5.18
N LEU A 102 15.72 -7.75 4.25
CA LEU A 102 14.37 -7.26 3.98
C LEU A 102 13.44 -7.36 5.19
N LYS A 103 13.50 -8.47 5.95
CA LYS A 103 12.71 -8.62 7.18
C LYS A 103 13.12 -7.61 8.25
N LEU A 104 14.42 -7.41 8.43
CA LEU A 104 14.95 -6.45 9.40
C LEU A 104 14.54 -5.03 9.02
N TRP A 105 14.73 -4.67 7.75
CA TRP A 105 14.36 -3.35 7.25
C TRP A 105 12.85 -3.12 7.31
N ASN A 106 12.03 -4.12 6.99
CA ASN A 106 10.58 -4.01 7.15
C ASN A 106 10.19 -3.74 8.62
N ARG A 107 10.85 -4.40 9.58
CA ARG A 107 10.64 -4.13 11.01
C ARG A 107 11.12 -2.74 11.43
N GLN A 108 12.23 -2.25 10.90
CA GLN A 108 12.76 -0.93 11.24
C GLN A 108 11.95 0.21 10.61
N SER A 109 11.49 0.04 9.36
CA SER A 109 10.77 1.06 8.62
C SER A 109 9.30 1.15 9.00
N PHE A 110 8.65 0.01 9.27
CA PHE A 110 7.21 -0.02 9.57
C PHE A 110 6.89 -0.40 11.02
N GLY A 111 7.88 -0.85 11.81
CA GLY A 111 7.66 -1.34 13.18
C GLY A 111 6.79 -2.60 13.23
N ASP A 112 6.33 -2.96 14.43
CA ASP A 112 5.18 -3.85 14.59
C ASP A 112 3.92 -2.99 14.48
N ILE A 113 3.25 -3.08 13.33
CA ILE A 113 2.02 -2.34 13.03
C ILE A 113 0.94 -2.68 14.07
N GLY A 114 0.88 -3.93 14.53
CA GLY A 114 -0.09 -4.37 15.53
C GLY A 114 0.20 -3.78 16.92
N GLU A 115 1.47 -3.71 17.31
CA GLU A 115 1.87 -3.08 18.58
C GLU A 115 1.67 -1.56 18.57
N GLN A 116 1.96 -0.89 17.45
CA GLN A 116 1.71 0.53 17.28
C GLN A 116 0.22 0.86 17.34
N LYS A 117 -0.63 0.08 16.64
CA LYS A 117 -2.09 0.21 16.72
C LYS A 117 -2.58 0.09 18.16
N LYS A 118 -2.16 -0.98 18.85
CA LYS A 118 -2.56 -1.24 20.25
C LYS A 118 -2.14 -0.12 21.19
N THR A 119 -0.94 0.44 21.00
CA THR A 119 -0.43 1.56 21.79
C THR A 119 -1.26 2.82 21.56
N LYS A 120 -1.48 3.23 20.30
CA LYS A 120 -2.27 4.43 19.99
C LYS A 120 -3.74 4.31 20.40
N THR A 121 -4.36 3.15 20.24
CA THR A 121 -5.72 2.91 20.75
C THR A 121 -5.80 3.05 22.27
N ARG A 122 -4.77 2.60 23.01
CA ARG A 122 -4.73 2.76 24.47
C ARG A 122 -4.59 4.22 24.88
N GLU A 123 -3.73 4.98 24.21
CA GLU A 123 -3.54 6.41 24.50
C GLU A 123 -4.82 7.21 24.23
N ILE A 124 -5.52 6.93 23.12
CA ILE A 124 -6.83 7.57 22.83
C ILE A 124 -7.85 7.22 23.91
N ALA A 125 -7.95 5.94 24.31
CA ALA A 125 -8.87 5.53 25.37
C ALA A 125 -8.58 6.19 26.72
N GLU A 126 -7.31 6.48 27.02
CA GLU A 126 -6.94 7.23 28.23
C GLU A 126 -7.34 8.71 28.11
N MET A 127 -7.18 9.32 26.94
CA MET A 127 -7.67 10.69 26.71
C MET A 127 -9.19 10.79 26.80
N ASP A 128 -9.92 9.78 26.32
CA ASP A 128 -11.38 9.70 26.48
C ASP A 128 -11.80 9.63 27.95
N ARG A 129 -11.11 8.83 28.78
CA ARG A 129 -11.34 8.77 30.23
C ARG A 129 -11.09 10.10 30.93
N ILE A 130 -10.01 10.80 30.56
CA ILE A 130 -9.72 12.12 31.10
C ILE A 130 -10.87 13.07 30.72
N GLN A 131 -11.36 13.00 29.47
CA GLN A 131 -12.45 13.82 28.96
C GLN A 131 -13.79 13.57 29.69
N GLU A 132 -14.05 12.35 30.17
CA GLU A 132 -15.21 12.03 31.02
C GLU A 132 -15.12 12.70 32.40
N SER A 133 -13.90 12.84 32.93
CA SER A 133 -13.66 13.44 34.25
C SER A 133 -13.54 14.97 34.23
N ARG A 134 -12.93 15.53 33.19
CA ARG A 134 -12.67 16.96 33.01
C ARG A 134 -12.53 17.33 31.54
N SER A 135 -12.72 18.60 31.22
CA SER A 135 -12.39 19.11 29.89
C SER A 135 -10.88 18.97 29.60
N LEU A 136 -10.53 18.61 28.36
CA LEU A 136 -9.15 18.59 27.87
C LEU A 136 -8.63 20.02 27.66
N SER A 137 -7.33 20.23 27.91
CA SER A 137 -6.67 21.47 27.50
C SER A 137 -6.53 21.54 25.98
N GLN A 138 -6.19 22.72 25.45
CA GLN A 138 -5.97 22.90 24.02
C GLN A 138 -4.83 22.00 23.50
N ASP A 139 -3.74 21.88 24.25
CA ASP A 139 -2.60 21.01 23.89
C ASP A 139 -2.98 19.52 23.91
N GLU A 140 -3.81 19.10 24.87
CA GLU A 140 -4.31 17.73 24.96
C GLU A 140 -5.26 17.40 23.80
N MET A 141 -6.08 18.36 23.38
CA MET A 141 -6.97 18.22 22.23
C MET A 141 -6.17 18.05 20.93
N ILE A 142 -5.11 18.84 20.74
CA ILE A 142 -4.20 18.73 19.60
C ILE A 142 -3.52 17.35 19.60
N LYS A 143 -2.97 16.93 20.74
CA LYS A 143 -2.34 15.61 20.86
C LYS A 143 -3.33 14.47 20.58
N LYS A 144 -4.59 14.59 21.00
CA LYS A 144 -5.63 13.60 20.68
C LYS A 144 -5.88 13.52 19.18
N LEU A 145 -5.98 14.67 18.50
CA LEU A 145 -6.14 14.72 17.04
C LEU A 145 -4.95 14.07 16.32
N GLU A 146 -3.72 14.36 16.73
CA GLU A 146 -2.52 13.72 16.17
C GLU A 146 -2.54 12.20 16.36
N LEU A 147 -2.94 11.72 17.54
CA LEU A 147 -3.06 10.29 17.82
C LEU A 147 -4.11 9.59 16.94
N VAL A 148 -5.24 10.25 16.68
CA VAL A 148 -6.30 9.75 15.80
C VAL A 148 -5.80 9.66 14.36
N VAL A 149 -5.19 10.73 13.84
CA VAL A 149 -4.63 10.75 12.47
C VAL A 149 -3.55 9.68 12.29
N ASP A 150 -2.67 9.52 13.28
CA ASP A 150 -1.65 8.46 13.24
C ASP A 150 -2.26 7.06 13.29
N LEU A 151 -3.34 6.85 14.08
CA LEU A 151 -4.04 5.58 14.15
C LEU A 151 -4.71 5.24 12.81
N GLU A 152 -5.35 6.22 12.16
CA GLU A 152 -5.93 6.05 10.82
C GLU A 152 -4.85 5.62 9.80
N ARG A 153 -3.68 6.27 9.84
CA ARG A 153 -2.54 5.89 9.00
C ARG A 153 -2.07 4.46 9.27
N ILE A 154 -2.01 4.04 10.54
CA ILE A 154 -1.62 2.67 10.92
C ILE A 154 -2.65 1.65 10.43
N ILE A 155 -3.94 1.94 10.57
CA ILE A 155 -5.03 1.08 10.09
C ILE A 155 -4.95 0.92 8.57
N LEU A 156 -4.71 2.00 7.83
CA LEU A 156 -4.53 1.96 6.38
C LEU A 156 -3.35 1.07 5.97
N LEU A 157 -2.21 1.19 6.66
CA LEU A 157 -1.04 0.33 6.40
C LEU A 157 -1.30 -1.14 6.73
N GLU A 158 -2.05 -1.41 7.80
CA GLU A 158 -2.47 -2.75 8.17
C GLU A 158 -3.38 -3.36 7.10
N GLU A 159 -4.36 -2.58 6.61
CA GLU A 159 -5.27 -2.97 5.55
C GLU A 159 -4.51 -3.28 4.25
N ILE A 160 -3.63 -2.39 3.81
CA ILE A 160 -2.76 -2.62 2.63
C ILE A 160 -1.93 -3.89 2.82
N SER A 161 -1.36 -4.10 4.01
CA SER A 161 -0.59 -5.31 4.33
C SER A 161 -1.43 -6.58 4.22
N TRP A 162 -2.66 -6.55 4.75
CA TRP A 162 -3.58 -7.69 4.65
C TRP A 162 -4.04 -7.96 3.23
N ARG A 163 -4.38 -6.92 2.46
CA ARG A 163 -4.73 -7.03 1.03
C ARG A 163 -3.60 -7.66 0.22
N GLN A 164 -2.35 -7.28 0.48
CA GLN A 164 -1.18 -7.88 -0.18
C GLN A 164 -0.95 -9.35 0.24
N LYS A 165 -1.09 -9.67 1.53
CA LYS A 165 -0.86 -11.02 2.07
C LYS A 165 -1.94 -12.01 1.71
N SER A 166 -3.20 -11.58 1.67
CA SER A 166 -4.34 -12.45 1.42
C SER A 166 -4.34 -12.99 -0.02
N ARG A 167 -3.59 -12.36 -0.93
CA ARG A 167 -3.72 -12.58 -2.39
C ARG A 167 -5.19 -12.54 -2.81
N ALA A 168 -6.02 -11.83 -2.05
CA ALA A 168 -7.45 -11.78 -2.28
C ALA A 168 -7.66 -10.97 -3.55
N LEU A 169 -7.85 -11.71 -4.63
CA LEU A 169 -8.72 -11.27 -5.70
C LEU A 169 -10.10 -11.10 -5.04
N TRP A 170 -10.53 -9.85 -4.84
CA TRP A 170 -11.88 -9.43 -4.45
C TRP A 170 -12.24 -9.44 -2.95
N LEU A 171 -12.72 -8.28 -2.48
CA LEU A 171 -14.05 -8.11 -1.88
C LEU A 171 -14.70 -6.89 -2.53
#